data_AF-A0A7X2PDN6-F1
#
_entry.id   AF-A0A7X2PDN6-F1
#
_cell.length_a   1.000
_cell.length_b   1.000
_cell.length_c   1.000
_cell.angle_alpha   90.00
_cell.angle_beta   90.00
_cell.angle_gamma   90.00
#
_symmetry.space_group_name_H-M   'P 1'
#
loop_
_entity.id
_entity.type
_entity.pdbx_description
1 polymer ?
#
loop_
_entity_poly.entity_id
_entity_poly.type
_entity_poly.pdbx_seq_one_letter_code
_entity_poly.pdbx_strand_id
1 'polypeptide(L)'
;MTIIICLDKNNGYQFGGKRQSTDRELRKKVLELADEIRCDEYTASQFEEDEKSMLYVGDDYLNTINGTCFIEKGDISNISYDKLVVFWWNRSYPTTKKFIIPQGFKSVSKENFKGYSHDKITMEIFTK
;
A
#
# COMPACT_ATOMS: atom_id res chain seq x y z
N MET A 1 -2.76 7.44 -12.34
CA MET A 1 -3.02 6.34 -11.37
C MET A 1 -2.29 6.57 -10.05
N THR A 2 -2.87 6.13 -8.92
CA THR A 2 -2.21 6.13 -7.59
C THR A 2 -1.92 4.71 -7.13
N ILE A 3 -0.70 4.45 -6.66
CA ILE A 3 -0.34 3.17 -6.00
C ILE A 3 -0.16 3.40 -4.51
N ILE A 4 -0.69 2.49 -3.70
CA ILE A 4 -0.43 2.37 -2.27
C ILE A 4 0.39 1.10 -2.02
N ILE A 5 1.48 1.21 -1.27
CA ILE A 5 2.35 0.08 -0.92
C ILE A 5 2.84 0.17 0.53
N CYS A 6 3.00 -0.99 1.17
CA CYS A 6 3.61 -1.11 2.50
C CYS A 6 5.07 -1.56 2.36
N LEU A 7 6.02 -0.80 2.92
CA LEU A 7 7.45 -1.12 2.90
C LEU A 7 8.01 -1.29 4.31
N ASP A 8 8.83 -2.32 4.50
CA ASP A 8 9.69 -2.44 5.68
C ASP A 8 10.93 -1.52 5.57
N LYS A 9 11.79 -1.49 6.60
CA LYS A 9 13.02 -0.67 6.62
C LYS A 9 14.03 -1.01 5.52
N ASN A 10 13.92 -2.19 4.91
CA ASN A 10 14.80 -2.69 3.86
C ASN A 10 14.15 -2.60 2.47
N ASN A 11 13.11 -1.77 2.33
CA ASN A 11 12.32 -1.61 1.12
C ASN A 11 11.57 -2.87 0.68
N GLY A 12 11.32 -3.79 1.62
CA GLY A 12 10.57 -5.00 1.38
C GLY A 12 9.07 -4.77 1.43
N TYR A 13 8.34 -5.23 0.41
CA TYR A 13 6.87 -5.24 0.42
C TYR A 13 6.27 -6.63 0.62
N GLN A 14 7.11 -7.68 0.58
CA GLN A 14 6.72 -9.04 0.97
C GLN A 14 7.79 -9.76 1.79
N PHE A 15 7.35 -10.59 2.73
CA PHE A 15 8.19 -11.55 3.45
C PHE A 15 7.56 -12.95 3.39
N GLY A 16 8.28 -13.95 2.87
CA GLY A 16 7.75 -15.32 2.74
C GLY A 16 6.42 -15.41 1.98
N GLY A 17 6.19 -14.52 0.99
CA GLY A 17 4.93 -14.43 0.25
C GLY A 17 3.77 -13.76 1.00
N LYS A 18 4.02 -13.18 2.18
CA LYS A 18 3.03 -12.46 2.99
C LYS A 18 3.23 -10.94 2.89
N ARG A 19 2.14 -10.20 3.06
CA ARG A 19 2.12 -8.73 3.20
C ARG A 19 2.95 -8.26 4.41
N GLN A 20 3.35 -6.99 4.41
CA GLN A 20 4.10 -6.41 5.53
C GLN A 20 3.27 -6.13 6.78
N SER A 21 2.02 -5.68 6.61
CA SER A 21 1.19 -5.22 7.71
C SER A 21 -0.20 -5.83 7.65
N THR A 22 -0.76 -6.12 8.82
CA THR A 22 -2.19 -6.42 9.03
C THR A 22 -2.81 -5.40 9.99
N ASP A 23 -2.22 -4.21 10.13
CA ASP A 23 -2.65 -3.20 11.08
C ASP A 23 -3.97 -2.55 10.66
N ARG A 24 -4.96 -2.57 11.56
CA ARG A 24 -6.28 -2.01 11.27
C ARG A 24 -6.26 -0.48 11.15
N GLU A 25 -5.36 0.22 11.84
CA GLU A 25 -5.27 1.69 11.70
C GLU A 25 -4.60 2.07 10.37
N LEU A 26 -3.69 1.23 9.86
CA LEU A 26 -3.18 1.37 8.49
C LEU A 26 -4.31 1.19 7.47
N ARG A 27 -5.14 0.16 7.62
CA ARG A 27 -6.27 -0.07 6.69
C ARG A 27 -7.28 1.08 6.68
N LYS A 28 -7.63 1.62 7.85
CA LYS A 28 -8.46 2.83 7.93
C LYS A 28 -7.81 4.00 7.17
N LYS A 29 -6.51 4.22 7.38
CA LYS A 29 -5.76 5.23 6.63
C LYS A 29 -5.76 4.99 5.12
N VAL A 30 -5.74 3.73 4.67
CA VAL A 30 -5.87 3.39 3.25
C VAL A 30 -7.25 3.80 2.72
N LEU A 31 -8.32 3.49 3.44
CA LEU A 31 -9.70 3.84 3.04
C LEU A 31 -9.94 5.36 3.03
N GLU A 32 -9.21 6.14 3.82
CA GLU A 32 -9.28 7.61 3.80
C GLU A 32 -8.65 8.25 2.54
N LEU A 33 -7.90 7.49 1.73
CA LEU A 33 -7.15 8.05 0.58
C LEU A 33 -7.98 8.21 -0.70
N ALA A 34 -9.11 7.52 -0.83
CA ALA A 34 -9.98 7.56 -2.00
C ALA A 34 -11.36 6.97 -1.68
N ASP A 35 -12.37 7.33 -2.48
CA ASP A 35 -13.73 6.77 -2.36
C ASP A 35 -13.79 5.27 -2.73
N GLU A 36 -12.89 4.81 -3.61
CA GLU A 36 -12.73 3.41 -3.99
C GLU A 36 -11.25 3.01 -3.92
N ILE A 37 -10.97 1.91 -3.23
CA ILE A 37 -9.65 1.27 -3.20
C ILE A 37 -9.70 -0.04 -3.98
N ARG A 38 -8.83 -0.17 -4.98
CA ARG A 38 -8.75 -1.36 -5.83
C ARG A 38 -7.67 -2.31 -5.31
N CYS A 39 -7.97 -3.58 -5.11
CA CYS A 39 -6.98 -4.55 -4.62
C CYS A 39 -7.31 -5.99 -5.02
N ASP A 40 -6.39 -6.92 -4.74
CA ASP A 40 -6.63 -8.35 -4.92
C ASP A 40 -7.43 -8.95 -3.75
N GLU A 41 -7.97 -10.16 -3.93
CA GLU A 41 -8.72 -10.87 -2.88
C GLU A 41 -7.91 -11.08 -1.60
N TYR A 42 -6.59 -11.31 -1.75
CA TYR A 42 -5.69 -11.46 -0.63
C TYR A 42 -5.67 -10.19 0.25
N THR A 43 -5.61 -9.01 -0.36
CA THR A 43 -5.65 -7.71 0.33
C THR A 43 -7.04 -7.46 0.91
N ALA A 44 -8.09 -7.71 0.14
CA ALA A 44 -9.49 -7.50 0.54
C ALA A 44 -9.90 -8.33 1.76
N SER A 45 -9.36 -9.55 1.93
CA SER A 45 -9.66 -10.42 3.08
C SER A 45 -9.33 -9.84 4.46
N GLN A 46 -8.61 -8.70 4.52
CA GLN A 46 -8.31 -8.02 5.79
C GLN A 46 -9.38 -7.00 6.22
N PHE A 47 -10.27 -6.64 5.31
CA PHE A 47 -11.28 -5.61 5.52
C PHE A 47 -12.59 -6.24 6.00
N GLU A 48 -13.25 -5.55 6.91
CA GLU A 48 -14.56 -5.95 7.42
C GLU A 48 -15.64 -5.77 6.34
N GLU A 49 -16.81 -6.42 6.50
CA GLU A 49 -17.88 -6.40 5.48
C GLU A 49 -18.37 -5.00 5.12
N ASP A 50 -18.46 -4.10 6.10
CA ASP A 50 -18.83 -2.70 5.89
C ASP A 50 -17.73 -1.89 5.19
N GLU A 51 -16.46 -2.23 5.42
CA GLU A 51 -15.33 -1.62 4.73
C GLU A 51 -15.23 -2.09 3.26
N LYS A 52 -15.65 -3.33 2.97
CA LYS A 52 -15.59 -3.90 1.62
C LYS A 52 -16.44 -3.15 0.59
N SER A 53 -17.45 -2.39 1.00
CA SER A 53 -18.21 -1.55 0.06
C SER A 53 -17.39 -0.44 -0.58
N MET A 54 -16.24 -0.09 0.01
CA MET A 54 -15.27 0.86 -0.55
C MET A 54 -14.21 0.17 -1.44
N LEU A 55 -14.30 -1.14 -1.62
CA LEU A 55 -13.30 -1.90 -2.36
C LEU A 55 -13.81 -2.33 -3.73
N TYR A 56 -12.95 -2.16 -4.74
CA TYR A 56 -13.01 -2.95 -5.95
C TYR A 56 -12.06 -4.14 -5.80
N VAL A 57 -12.60 -5.36 -5.86
CA VAL A 57 -11.82 -6.59 -5.69
C VAL A 57 -11.86 -7.39 -7.00
N GLY A 58 -10.70 -7.65 -7.58
CA GLY A 58 -10.60 -8.45 -8.80
C GLY A 58 -9.17 -8.61 -9.27
N ASP A 59 -8.93 -9.61 -10.13
CA ASP A 59 -7.60 -9.85 -10.70
C ASP A 59 -7.14 -8.71 -11.63
N ASP A 60 -8.08 -7.94 -12.16
CA ASP A 60 -7.85 -6.78 -13.02
C ASP A 60 -7.83 -5.45 -12.26
N TYR A 61 -7.66 -5.47 -10.93
CA TYR A 61 -7.67 -4.26 -10.10
C TYR A 61 -6.66 -3.19 -10.53
N LEU A 62 -5.59 -3.59 -11.24
CA LEU A 62 -4.56 -2.72 -11.82
C LEU A 62 -4.91 -2.17 -13.21
N ASN A 63 -5.94 -2.69 -13.87
CA ASN A 63 -6.39 -2.25 -15.19
C ASN A 63 -7.21 -0.96 -15.09
N THR A 64 -6.54 0.12 -14.70
CA THR A 64 -7.15 1.44 -14.50
C THR A 64 -6.15 2.55 -14.78
N ILE A 65 -6.63 3.66 -15.34
CA ILE A 65 -5.79 4.84 -15.63
C ILE A 65 -5.79 5.80 -14.41
N ASN A 66 -6.92 5.90 -13.71
CA ASN A 66 -7.14 6.90 -12.66
C ASN A 66 -7.45 6.30 -11.28
N GLY A 67 -7.45 4.98 -11.13
CA GLY A 67 -7.75 4.33 -9.85
C GLY A 67 -6.65 4.46 -8.80
N THR A 68 -7.03 4.16 -7.56
CA THR A 68 -6.14 4.02 -6.41
C THR A 68 -6.02 2.54 -6.06
N CYS A 69 -4.84 1.98 -6.28
CA CYS A 69 -4.61 0.54 -6.13
C CYS A 69 -3.75 0.25 -4.90
N PHE A 70 -4.24 -0.60 -3.99
CA PHE A 70 -3.47 -1.08 -2.84
C PHE A 70 -2.81 -2.41 -3.17
N ILE A 71 -1.48 -2.41 -3.18
CA ILE A 71 -0.67 -3.54 -3.65
C ILE A 71 0.16 -4.11 -2.51
N GLU A 72 -0.22 -5.31 -2.06
CA GLU A 72 0.55 -6.11 -1.09
C GLU A 72 1.13 -7.39 -1.71
N LYS A 73 0.71 -7.72 -2.94
CA LYS A 73 1.12 -8.90 -3.69
C LYS A 73 1.15 -8.64 -5.19
N GLY A 74 1.95 -9.44 -5.88
CA GLY A 74 2.13 -9.35 -7.33
C GLY A 74 3.49 -8.77 -7.70
N ASP A 75 3.62 -8.34 -8.95
CA ASP A 75 4.76 -7.61 -9.48
C ASP A 75 4.31 -6.20 -9.85
N ILE A 76 5.08 -5.21 -9.43
CA ILE A 76 4.80 -3.78 -9.56
C ILE A 76 5.74 -3.09 -10.54
N SER A 77 6.68 -3.83 -11.12
CA SER A 77 7.75 -3.28 -11.97
C SER A 77 7.26 -2.69 -13.30
N ASN A 78 6.05 -3.00 -13.74
CA ASN A 78 5.49 -2.57 -15.04
C ASN A 78 4.18 -1.77 -14.91
N ILE A 79 3.94 -1.13 -13.77
CA ILE A 79 2.74 -0.32 -13.55
C ILE A 79 3.08 1.15 -13.77
N SER A 80 2.30 1.85 -14.59
CA SER A 80 2.41 3.29 -14.76
C SER A 80 1.54 4.01 -13.72
N TYR A 81 2.13 4.95 -12.98
CA TYR A 81 1.46 5.74 -11.95
C TYR A 81 2.12 7.11 -11.81
N ASP A 82 1.34 8.05 -11.29
CA ASP A 82 1.75 9.46 -11.13
C ASP A 82 1.93 9.81 -9.64
N LYS A 83 1.25 9.05 -8.77
CA LYS A 83 1.29 9.20 -7.32
C LYS A 83 1.59 7.86 -6.67
N LEU A 84 2.49 7.90 -5.69
CA LEU A 84 2.88 6.75 -4.89
C LEU A 84 2.68 7.10 -3.42
N VAL A 85 1.91 6.28 -2.70
CA VAL A 85 1.73 6.36 -1.25
C VAL A 85 2.45 5.18 -0.63
N VAL A 86 3.42 5.47 0.23
CA VAL A 86 4.22 4.47 0.95
C VAL A 86 3.84 4.49 2.42
N PHE A 87 3.40 3.35 2.94
CA PHE A 87 3.31 3.11 4.37
C PHE A 87 4.59 2.41 4.84
N TRP A 88 5.45 3.13 5.56
CA TRP A 88 6.65 2.58 6.16
C TRP A 88 6.33 1.84 7.46
N TRP A 89 6.43 0.51 7.39
CA TRP A 89 6.09 -0.42 8.46
C TRP A 89 7.13 -0.50 9.58
N ASN A 90 8.20 0.31 9.56
CA ASN A 90 9.21 0.48 10.62
C ASN A 90 9.78 -0.81 11.26
N ARG A 91 9.59 -1.96 10.60
CA ARG A 91 10.13 -3.28 10.94
C ARG A 91 11.21 -3.67 9.96
N SER A 92 11.99 -4.68 10.33
CA SER A 92 12.97 -5.30 9.47
C SER A 92 12.62 -6.77 9.37
N TYR A 93 12.06 -7.20 8.24
CA TYR A 93 11.74 -8.59 7.99
C TYR A 93 12.65 -9.18 6.91
N PRO A 94 12.92 -10.50 6.93
CA PRO A 94 13.51 -11.19 5.80
C PRO A 94 12.66 -10.98 4.55
N THR A 95 13.16 -10.15 3.64
CA THR A 95 12.38 -9.66 2.51
C THR A 95 12.52 -10.60 1.31
N THR A 96 11.40 -11.01 0.71
CA THR A 96 11.38 -11.81 -0.52
C THR A 96 11.21 -10.96 -1.78
N LYS A 97 10.51 -9.82 -1.68
CA LYS A 97 10.38 -8.86 -2.77
C LYS A 97 10.59 -7.43 -2.29
N LYS A 98 11.37 -6.66 -3.06
CA LYS A 98 11.73 -5.28 -2.76
C LYS A 98 11.14 -4.32 -3.78
N PHE A 99 10.88 -3.11 -3.32
CA PHE A 99 10.44 -2.00 -4.15
C PHE A 99 11.24 -0.76 -3.81
N ILE A 100 11.91 -0.20 -4.81
CA ILE A 100 12.66 1.04 -4.66
C ILE A 100 11.82 2.15 -5.27
N ILE A 101 11.67 3.25 -4.53
CA ILE A 101 11.01 4.45 -5.04
C ILE A 101 11.73 4.88 -6.33
N PRO A 102 11.04 4.98 -7.47
CA PRO A 102 11.71 5.29 -8.73
C PRO A 102 12.34 6.68 -8.72
N GLN A 103 13.41 6.84 -9.50
CA GLN A 103 14.00 8.15 -9.74
C GLN A 103 12.97 9.11 -10.37
N GLY A 104 12.98 10.36 -9.92
CA GLY A 104 12.05 11.41 -10.38
C GLY A 104 10.89 11.64 -9.42
N PHE A 105 10.46 10.61 -8.67
CA PHE A 105 9.47 10.79 -7.62
C PHE A 105 10.03 11.59 -6.44
N LYS A 106 9.32 12.63 -6.04
CA LYS A 106 9.66 13.51 -4.91
C LYS A 106 8.64 13.38 -3.80
N SER A 107 9.12 13.32 -2.57
CA SER A 107 8.26 13.34 -1.38
C SER A 107 7.59 14.71 -1.29
N VAL A 108 6.26 14.73 -1.27
CA VAL A 108 5.43 15.94 -1.20
C VAL A 108 4.66 16.04 0.11
N SER A 109 4.47 14.91 0.81
CA SER A 109 3.83 14.89 2.12
C SER A 109 4.33 13.70 2.92
N LYS A 110 4.42 13.89 4.24
CA LYS A 110 4.85 12.87 5.19
C LYS A 110 4.12 13.06 6.51
N GLU A 111 3.49 11.99 6.97
CA GLU A 111 2.72 11.96 8.20
C GLU A 111 3.10 10.75 9.04
N ASN A 112 3.14 10.92 10.36
CA ASN A 112 3.29 9.81 11.29
C ASN A 112 1.99 9.62 12.05
N PHE A 113 1.56 8.38 12.18
CA PHE A 113 0.39 8.03 12.99
C PHE A 113 0.67 6.76 13.81
N LYS A 114 -0.10 6.59 14.89
CA LYS A 114 -0.01 5.42 15.74
C LYS A 114 -0.80 4.27 15.10
N GLY A 115 -0.16 3.12 14.94
CA GLY A 115 -0.84 1.88 14.54
C GLY A 115 -1.52 1.22 15.73
N TYR A 116 -2.35 0.22 15.46
CA TYR A 116 -2.92 -0.61 16.53
C TYR A 116 -1.85 -1.49 17.19
N SER A 117 -0.99 -2.08 16.37
CA SER A 117 0.05 -3.03 16.78
C SER A 117 1.45 -2.41 16.83
N HIS A 118 1.57 -1.14 16.43
CA HIS A 118 2.84 -0.44 16.23
C HIS A 118 2.75 0.99 16.73
N ASP A 119 3.76 1.43 17.49
CA ASP A 119 3.78 2.79 18.04
C ASP A 119 3.83 3.88 16.97
N LYS A 120 4.38 3.56 15.79
CA LYS A 120 4.56 4.50 14.71
C LYS A 120 4.54 3.82 13.35
N ILE A 121 3.63 4.27 12.51
CA ILE A 121 3.61 4.03 11.06
C ILE A 121 3.82 5.38 10.39
N THR A 122 4.63 5.42 9.34
CA THR A 122 4.86 6.64 8.56
C THR A 122 4.17 6.48 7.21
N MET A 123 3.25 7.39 6.88
CA MET A 123 2.72 7.51 5.52
C MET A 123 3.53 8.59 4.79
N GLU A 124 4.00 8.29 3.59
CA GLU A 124 4.74 9.23 2.76
C GLU A 124 4.19 9.21 1.34
N ILE A 125 3.91 10.40 0.79
CA ILE A 125 3.32 10.58 -0.53
C ILE A 125 4.39 11.14 -1.44
N PHE A 126 4.55 10.49 -2.58
CA PHE A 126 5.46 10.88 -3.65
C PHE A 126 4.69 11.19 -4.93
N THR A 127 5.15 12.19 -5.67
CA THR A 127 4.67 12.51 -7.02
C THR A 127 5.85 12.63 -7.96
N LYS A 128 5.63 12.35 -9.25
CA LYS A 128 6.64 12.53 -10.31
C LYS A 128 7.01 14.00 -10.54
#